data_AF-A0A1V5YGR4-F1
#
_entry.id   AF-A0A1V5YGR4-F1
#
_cell.length_a   1.000
_cell.length_b   1.000
_cell.length_c   1.000
_cell.angle_alpha   90.00
_cell.angle_beta   90.00
_cell.angle_gamma   90.00
#
_symmetry.space_group_name_H-M   'P 1'
#
loop_
_entity.id
_entity.type
_entity.pdbx_description
1 polymer ?
#
loop_
_entity_poly.entity_id
_entity_poly.type
_entity_poly.pdbx_seq_one_letter_code
_entity_poly.pdbx_strand_id
1 'polypeptide(L)'
;MLNNELYRKLVGAKTYLDERIQRADFCSQSCVVAIANYRRFVQYLIDHFSEIEPSIHQSLFVQLSTVFIPSIRYIERASTANIPWSILPYLDQMLRELFGDNHLVLFRPQWNFNYTVMMADLVDPLREDLIAALPSRRDEIEQSFRGQRVHVFSFPYLEKTNVLLHSVIGHEIGHFYYRIWEESSEARKLRHEQNASLSTHYRRQYPRDMMKAYNQTEEGMKVLEGMYREIFSDICGYQLFGPSMLFALEDIAVFEASCARPSSQTHYYPPTKYRIRLLYEKVLPLGSHRRLLLGGNTECSKYFAAFLESIASDLADREDLKALADLHKETQLFQEALPAVIDFVRAHVPTKYVHVEIVPRLFDKLNESIPINELDGEPVGMSDIILAGWIFHRKITACYQKDDYITQYQILSRLLLKSLYSSYIHADYIQWRRSADGYPLKA
;
A
#
# COMPACT_ATOMS: atom_id res chain seq x y z
N MET A 1 22.99 32.74 -17.87
CA MET A 1 21.58 32.90 -17.49
C MET A 1 21.10 31.72 -16.65
N LEU A 2 21.30 30.49 -17.13
CA LEU A 2 20.91 29.25 -16.43
C LEU A 2 21.47 29.13 -14.99
N ASN A 3 22.76 29.43 -14.76
CA ASN A 3 23.36 29.32 -13.41
C ASN A 3 22.63 30.19 -12.37
N ASN A 4 22.30 31.43 -12.74
CA ASN A 4 21.58 32.34 -11.84
C ASN A 4 20.15 31.86 -11.59
N GLU A 5 19.51 31.25 -12.58
CA GLU A 5 18.16 30.71 -12.44
C GLU A 5 18.12 29.47 -11.55
N LEU A 6 19.06 28.55 -11.76
CA LEU A 6 19.24 27.35 -10.95
C LEU A 6 19.51 27.71 -9.48
N TYR A 7 20.46 28.62 -9.23
CA TYR A 7 20.74 29.11 -7.88
C TYR A 7 19.51 29.77 -7.24
N ARG A 8 18.79 30.63 -7.97
CA ARG A 8 17.53 31.22 -7.49
C ARG A 8 16.49 30.16 -7.14
N LYS A 9 16.36 29.08 -7.92
CA LYS A 9 15.45 27.96 -7.61
C LYS A 9 15.86 27.24 -6.33
N LEU A 10 17.15 26.98 -6.12
CA LEU A 10 17.66 26.38 -4.89
C LEU A 10 17.34 27.25 -3.66
N VAL A 11 17.64 28.54 -3.73
CA VAL A 11 17.33 29.50 -2.66
C VAL A 11 15.82 29.58 -2.40
N GLY A 12 15.00 29.58 -3.47
CA GLY A 12 13.55 29.55 -3.37
C GLY A 12 13.02 28.27 -2.70
N ALA A 13 13.57 27.10 -3.06
CA ALA A 13 13.23 25.82 -2.45
C ALA A 13 13.60 25.78 -0.97
N LYS A 14 14.78 26.28 -0.60
CA LYS A 14 15.22 26.40 0.80
C LYS A 14 14.26 27.29 1.60
N THR A 15 13.95 28.47 1.06
CA THR A 15 13.04 29.43 1.71
C THR A 15 11.66 28.81 1.91
N TYR A 16 11.13 28.11 0.90
CA TYR A 16 9.86 27.42 1.01
C TYR A 16 9.87 26.31 2.08
N LEU A 17 10.95 25.52 2.16
CA LEU A 17 11.14 24.51 3.21
C LEU A 17 11.19 25.13 4.61
N ASP A 18 11.94 26.22 4.78
CA ASP A 18 12.15 26.87 6.07
C ASP A 18 10.94 27.67 6.56
N GLU A 19 10.21 28.34 5.66
CA GLU A 19 9.14 29.27 6.05
C GLU A 19 7.75 28.64 6.01
N ARG A 20 7.50 27.73 5.08
CA ARG A 20 6.16 27.14 4.89
C ARG A 20 6.07 25.73 5.41
N ILE A 21 7.01 24.87 4.99
CA ILE A 21 6.98 23.46 5.40
C ILE A 21 7.30 23.34 6.89
N GLN A 22 8.34 23.99 7.41
CA GLN A 22 8.70 23.89 8.83
C GLN A 22 7.60 24.41 9.78
N ARG A 23 6.72 25.31 9.33
CA ARG A 23 5.60 25.82 10.13
C ARG A 23 4.35 24.96 10.05
N ALA A 24 4.31 23.98 9.15
CA ALA A 24 3.20 23.07 9.05
C ALA A 24 3.32 21.95 10.09
N ASP A 25 2.17 21.48 10.58
CA ASP A 25 2.11 20.35 11.49
C ASP A 25 2.16 19.03 10.70
N PHE A 26 3.00 18.10 11.17
CA PHE A 26 3.13 16.75 10.63
C PHE A 26 2.98 15.72 11.74
N CYS A 27 2.24 14.64 11.47
CA CYS A 27 2.06 13.54 12.43
C CYS A 27 3.01 12.36 12.22
N SER A 28 3.74 12.32 11.11
CA SER A 28 4.66 11.22 10.79
C SER A 28 6.11 11.65 11.05
N GLN A 29 6.86 10.81 11.76
CA GLN A 29 8.30 11.03 11.96
C GLN A 29 9.03 10.99 10.61
N SER A 30 8.53 10.17 9.67
CA SER A 30 9.10 10.11 8.32
C SER A 30 9.02 11.46 7.61
N CYS A 31 7.96 12.23 7.81
CA CYS A 31 7.85 13.60 7.27
C CYS A 31 8.91 14.53 7.88
N VAL A 32 9.09 14.52 9.20
CA VAL A 32 10.08 15.36 9.90
C VAL A 32 11.49 15.05 9.41
N VAL A 33 11.83 13.77 9.31
CA VAL A 33 13.13 13.31 8.84
C VAL A 33 13.33 13.66 7.35
N ALA A 34 12.32 13.45 6.51
CA ALA A 34 12.37 13.83 5.10
C ALA A 34 12.60 15.33 4.92
N ILE A 35 11.89 16.19 5.67
CA ILE A 35 12.10 17.65 5.65
C ILE A 35 13.55 18.00 6.01
N ALA A 36 14.09 17.39 7.07
CA ALA A 36 15.47 17.62 7.48
C ALA A 36 16.49 17.18 6.42
N ASN A 37 16.26 16.04 5.75
CA ASN A 37 17.09 15.58 4.63
C ASN A 37 17.03 16.54 3.45
N TYR A 38 15.82 16.94 3.03
CA TYR A 38 15.61 17.87 1.92
C TYR A 38 16.28 19.22 2.18
N ARG A 39 16.19 19.74 3.42
CA ARG A 39 16.87 20.98 3.81
C ARG A 39 18.39 20.87 3.74
N ARG A 40 18.95 19.81 4.33
CA ARG A 40 20.41 19.55 4.29
C ARG A 40 20.89 19.42 2.85
N PHE A 41 20.14 18.71 2.03
CA PHE A 41 20.46 18.52 0.63
C PHE A 41 20.43 19.84 -0.17
N VAL A 42 19.38 20.64 -0.04
CA VAL A 42 19.31 21.95 -0.74
C VAL A 42 20.41 22.88 -0.25
N GLN A 43 20.70 22.87 1.05
CA GLN A 43 21.80 23.65 1.62
C GLN A 43 23.14 23.22 1.03
N TYR A 44 23.41 21.92 0.95
CA TYR A 44 24.62 21.37 0.33
C TYR A 44 24.77 21.84 -1.13
N LEU A 45 23.69 21.80 -1.92
CA LEU A 45 23.72 22.29 -3.30
C LEU A 45 23.98 23.80 -3.42
N ILE A 46 23.51 24.59 -2.46
CA ILE A 46 23.76 26.04 -2.42
C ILE A 46 25.23 26.31 -2.07
N ASP A 47 25.76 25.62 -1.06
CA ASP A 47 27.12 25.84 -0.55
C ASP A 47 28.19 25.41 -1.55
N HIS A 48 27.91 24.39 -2.35
CA HIS A 48 28.84 23.86 -3.36
C HIS A 48 28.44 24.21 -4.79
N PHE A 49 27.53 25.17 -4.98
CA PHE A 49 27.03 25.53 -6.30
C PHE A 49 28.15 25.93 -7.27
N SER A 50 29.18 26.64 -6.79
CA SER A 50 30.32 27.06 -7.61
C SER A 50 31.25 25.93 -8.02
N GLU A 51 31.14 24.76 -7.39
CA GLU A 51 31.97 23.58 -7.66
C GLU A 51 31.30 22.60 -8.64
N ILE A 52 30.00 22.76 -8.88
CA ILE A 52 29.26 21.93 -9.83
C ILE A 52 29.65 22.34 -11.25
N GLU A 53 30.00 21.36 -12.09
CA GLU A 53 30.36 21.63 -13.48
C GLU A 53 29.18 22.26 -14.25
N PRO A 54 29.41 23.32 -15.05
CA PRO A 54 28.34 23.96 -15.83
C PRO A 54 27.58 23.04 -16.79
N SER A 55 28.23 21.97 -17.27
CA SER A 55 27.64 20.90 -18.09
C SER A 55 26.47 20.20 -17.39
N ILE A 56 26.47 20.17 -16.05
CA ILE A 56 25.53 19.42 -15.22
C ILE A 56 24.37 20.30 -14.76
N HIS A 57 24.54 21.64 -14.77
CA HIS A 57 23.49 22.58 -14.36
C HIS A 57 22.16 22.36 -15.10
N GLN A 58 22.20 22.01 -16.39
CA GLN A 58 20.98 21.72 -17.13
C GLN A 58 20.27 20.47 -16.60
N SER A 59 21.02 19.38 -16.35
CA SER A 59 20.44 18.16 -15.77
C SER A 59 19.88 18.43 -14.38
N LEU A 60 20.66 19.09 -13.51
CA LEU A 60 20.25 19.43 -12.16
C LEU A 60 19.02 20.35 -12.15
N PHE A 61 18.94 21.31 -13.06
CA PHE A 61 17.77 22.17 -13.22
C PHE A 61 16.51 21.37 -13.59
N VAL A 62 16.65 20.42 -14.52
CA VAL A 62 15.56 19.51 -14.90
C VAL A 62 15.15 18.67 -13.71
N GLN A 63 16.07 17.95 -13.05
CA GLN A 63 15.77 17.10 -11.90
C GLN A 63 15.14 17.88 -10.73
N LEU A 64 15.64 19.08 -10.43
CA LEU A 64 15.05 19.92 -9.39
C LEU A 64 13.62 20.30 -9.74
N SER A 65 13.35 20.59 -11.01
CA SER A 65 12.02 21.02 -11.47
C SER A 65 11.03 19.86 -11.61
N THR A 66 11.48 18.68 -12.02
CA THR A 66 10.61 17.53 -12.35
C THR A 66 10.49 16.51 -11.22
N VAL A 67 11.47 16.44 -10.31
CA VAL A 67 11.51 15.45 -9.22
C VAL A 67 11.52 16.11 -7.84
N PHE A 68 12.48 17.00 -7.59
CA PHE A 68 12.70 17.55 -6.24
C PHE A 68 11.59 18.51 -5.78
N ILE A 69 11.24 19.52 -6.59
CA ILE A 69 10.18 20.47 -6.26
C ILE A 69 8.82 19.77 -6.12
N PRO A 70 8.43 18.86 -7.04
CA PRO A 70 7.22 18.05 -6.85
C PRO A 70 7.23 17.25 -5.55
N SER A 71 8.37 16.67 -5.14
CA SER A 71 8.43 15.93 -3.87
C SER A 71 8.32 16.81 -2.62
N ILE A 72 8.78 18.07 -2.65
CA ILE A 72 8.46 19.05 -1.59
C ILE A 72 6.94 19.24 -1.47
N ARG A 73 6.21 19.29 -2.59
CA ARG A 73 4.73 19.37 -2.55
C ARG A 73 4.10 18.11 -1.98
N TYR A 74 4.77 16.96 -2.06
CA TYR A 74 4.28 15.73 -1.45
C TYR A 74 4.39 15.81 0.06
N ILE A 75 5.52 16.33 0.56
CA ILE A 75 5.70 16.65 1.98
C ILE A 75 4.62 17.64 2.42
N GLU A 76 4.39 18.74 1.71
CA GLU A 76 3.33 19.71 2.07
C GLU A 76 1.97 19.04 2.26
N ARG A 77 1.62 18.13 1.34
CA ARG A 77 0.36 17.38 1.36
C ARG A 77 0.30 16.28 2.41
N ALA A 78 1.44 15.93 3.01
CA ALA A 78 1.53 15.02 4.15
C ALA A 78 1.20 15.68 5.49
N SER A 79 0.93 17.00 5.50
CA SER A 79 0.54 17.74 6.70
C SER A 79 -0.79 17.26 7.29
N THR A 80 -0.98 17.50 8.59
CA THR A 80 -2.19 17.14 9.35
C THR A 80 -3.46 17.82 8.84
N ALA A 81 -3.33 18.95 8.13
CA ALA A 81 -4.44 19.61 7.46
C ALA A 81 -5.09 18.73 6.35
N ASN A 82 -4.30 17.81 5.79
CA ASN A 82 -4.67 17.04 4.61
C ASN A 82 -4.95 15.56 4.91
N ILE A 83 -4.45 15.04 6.02
CA ILE A 83 -4.52 13.62 6.38
C ILE A 83 -5.06 13.49 7.80
N PRO A 84 -6.02 12.58 8.08
CA PRO A 84 -6.41 12.34 9.45
C PRO A 84 -5.23 11.76 10.22
N TRP A 85 -4.78 12.56 11.18
CA TRP A 85 -3.71 12.25 12.12
C TRP A 85 -3.84 10.90 12.82
N SER A 86 -5.04 10.35 12.95
CA SER A 86 -5.33 9.16 13.74
C SER A 86 -4.82 7.86 13.12
N ILE A 87 -4.60 7.84 11.80
CA ILE A 87 -4.18 6.63 11.08
C ILE A 87 -2.65 6.59 10.93
N LEU A 88 -2.03 7.76 10.79
CA LEU A 88 -0.61 7.88 10.45
C LEU A 88 0.34 7.19 11.42
N PRO A 89 0.21 7.31 12.76
CA PRO A 89 1.16 6.67 13.67
C PRO A 89 1.20 5.14 13.54
N TYR A 90 0.04 4.50 13.32
CA TYR A 90 -0.02 3.05 13.09
C TYR A 90 0.64 2.64 11.79
N LEU A 91 0.36 3.39 10.71
CA LEU A 91 0.96 3.10 9.43
C LEU A 91 2.47 3.30 9.47
N ASP A 92 2.95 4.40 10.07
CA ASP A 92 4.37 4.66 10.30
C ASP A 92 5.03 3.50 11.06
N GLN A 93 4.40 3.05 12.16
CA GLN A 93 4.93 1.93 12.96
C GLN A 93 4.98 0.64 12.14
N MET A 94 3.87 0.25 11.51
CA MET A 94 3.80 -0.95 10.69
C MET A 94 4.82 -0.93 9.56
N LEU A 95 4.97 0.20 8.86
CA LEU A 95 5.93 0.33 7.77
C LEU A 95 7.38 0.26 8.26
N ARG A 96 7.70 0.82 9.44
CA ARG A 96 9.03 0.65 10.05
C ARG A 96 9.29 -0.80 10.44
N GLU A 97 8.29 -1.51 10.97
CA GLU A 97 8.42 -2.94 11.27
C GLU A 97 8.63 -3.79 10.01
N LEU A 98 8.02 -3.41 8.87
CA LEU A 98 8.12 -4.14 7.61
C LEU A 98 9.40 -3.81 6.83
N PHE A 99 9.82 -2.55 6.81
CA PHE A 99 10.89 -2.05 5.93
C PHE A 99 12.14 -1.57 6.68
N GLY A 100 12.09 -1.44 8.01
CA GLY A 100 13.16 -0.88 8.83
C GLY A 100 13.20 0.65 8.83
N ASP A 101 14.07 1.21 9.68
CA ASP A 101 14.17 2.67 9.93
C ASP A 101 14.74 3.47 8.76
N ASN A 102 15.32 2.80 7.76
CA ASN A 102 15.88 3.45 6.57
C ASN A 102 14.80 3.79 5.52
N HIS A 103 13.55 3.38 5.73
CA HIS A 103 12.46 3.64 4.80
C HIS A 103 11.55 4.74 5.38
N LEU A 104 11.59 5.91 4.76
CA LEU A 104 10.70 7.03 5.08
C LEU A 104 9.48 6.93 4.19
N VAL A 105 8.28 6.97 4.79
CA VAL A 105 7.04 6.92 4.03
C VAL A 105 6.27 8.23 4.18
N LEU A 106 5.96 8.85 3.06
CA LEU A 106 5.13 10.04 2.98
C LEU A 106 3.74 9.65 2.53
N PHE A 107 2.74 9.92 3.37
CA PHE A 107 1.35 9.80 2.98
C PHE A 107 0.89 11.10 2.35
N ARG A 108 0.08 11.04 1.29
CA ARG A 108 -0.54 12.23 0.71
C ARG A 108 -1.91 11.90 0.12
N PRO A 109 -2.88 12.82 0.23
CA PRO A 109 -4.06 12.71 -0.59
C PRO A 109 -3.77 13.15 -2.03
N GLN A 110 -4.52 12.58 -2.97
CA GLN A 110 -4.53 12.99 -4.38
C GLN A 110 -5.95 13.13 -4.91
N TRP A 111 -6.11 13.91 -5.98
CA TRP A 111 -7.42 14.16 -6.60
C TRP A 111 -7.89 13.00 -7.48
N ASN A 112 -6.96 12.18 -7.97
CA ASN A 112 -7.29 10.99 -8.73
C ASN A 112 -7.88 9.94 -7.80
N PHE A 113 -8.96 9.28 -8.23
CA PHE A 113 -9.61 8.21 -7.48
C PHE A 113 -8.86 6.88 -7.65
N ASN A 114 -7.57 6.86 -7.32
CA ASN A 114 -6.74 5.65 -7.29
C ASN A 114 -5.90 5.67 -6.01
N TYR A 115 -5.71 4.51 -5.38
CA TYR A 115 -4.59 4.31 -4.48
C TYR A 115 -3.36 4.09 -5.35
N THR A 116 -2.26 4.78 -5.02
CA THR A 116 -1.00 4.57 -5.73
C THR A 116 0.16 4.67 -4.78
N VAL A 117 1.07 3.72 -4.88
CA VAL A 117 2.37 3.85 -4.25
C VAL A 117 3.46 4.09 -5.26
N MET A 118 4.16 5.19 -5.03
CA MET A 118 5.43 5.43 -5.66
C MET A 118 6.52 4.89 -4.76
N MET A 119 6.85 3.61 -4.95
CA MET A 119 8.03 2.95 -4.36
C MET A 119 9.30 3.30 -5.14
N ALA A 120 9.43 4.57 -5.55
CA ALA A 120 10.68 5.08 -6.08
C ALA A 120 11.29 5.93 -4.98
N ASP A 121 12.55 5.68 -4.65
CA ASP A 121 13.28 6.65 -3.83
C ASP A 121 13.32 7.94 -4.64
N LEU A 122 12.53 8.91 -4.18
CA LEU A 122 12.38 10.22 -4.79
C LEU A 122 13.71 10.95 -4.99
N VAL A 123 14.71 10.53 -4.24
CA VAL A 123 16.00 11.17 -4.17
C VAL A 123 17.03 10.43 -5.03
N ASP A 124 16.85 9.14 -5.31
CA ASP A 124 17.83 8.31 -6.00
C ASP A 124 18.33 8.95 -7.32
N PRO A 125 17.47 9.34 -8.28
CA PRO A 125 17.95 9.92 -9.54
C PRO A 125 18.80 11.18 -9.34
N LEU A 126 18.40 12.01 -8.37
CA LEU A 126 19.10 13.24 -8.04
C LEU A 126 20.43 12.97 -7.34
N ARG A 127 20.48 11.95 -6.48
CA ARG A 127 21.69 11.49 -5.81
C ARG A 127 22.70 10.97 -6.83
N GLU A 128 22.29 10.09 -7.75
CA GLU A 128 23.17 9.51 -8.78
C GLU A 128 23.73 10.59 -9.71
N ASP A 129 22.91 11.53 -10.17
CA ASP A 129 23.34 12.65 -11.02
C ASP A 129 24.41 13.51 -10.33
N LEU A 130 24.28 13.71 -9.00
CA LEU A 130 25.25 14.49 -8.23
C LEU A 130 26.53 13.72 -7.89
N ILE A 131 26.43 12.43 -7.64
CA ILE A 131 27.62 11.58 -7.46
C ILE A 131 28.43 11.54 -8.75
N ALA A 132 27.76 11.45 -9.90
CA ALA A 132 28.40 11.53 -11.21
C ALA A 132 29.08 12.90 -11.43
N ALA A 133 28.48 13.98 -10.92
CA ALA A 133 28.99 15.35 -11.01
C ALA A 133 30.19 15.64 -10.11
N LEU A 134 30.16 15.10 -8.89
CA LEU A 134 31.10 15.40 -7.82
C LEU A 134 31.61 14.08 -7.22
N PRO A 135 32.35 13.26 -8.00
CA PRO A 135 32.74 11.92 -7.57
C PRO A 135 33.64 11.94 -6.33
N SER A 136 34.44 12.99 -6.14
CA SER A 136 35.27 13.19 -4.94
C SER A 136 34.48 13.45 -3.66
N ARG A 137 33.18 13.78 -3.78
CA ARG A 137 32.28 14.09 -2.66
C ARG A 137 31.16 13.07 -2.50
N ARG A 138 31.31 11.87 -3.08
CA ARG A 138 30.33 10.78 -3.01
C ARG A 138 29.84 10.53 -1.58
N ASP A 139 30.77 10.38 -0.64
CA ASP A 139 30.45 10.05 0.75
C ASP A 139 29.63 11.17 1.43
N GLU A 140 29.91 12.43 1.14
CA GLU A 140 29.16 13.59 1.65
C GLU A 140 27.73 13.63 1.09
N ILE A 141 27.57 13.32 -0.21
CA ILE A 141 26.28 13.24 -0.89
C ILE A 141 25.46 12.07 -0.33
N GLU A 142 26.06 10.89 -0.17
CA GLU A 142 25.40 9.73 0.42
C GLU A 142 25.01 9.99 1.89
N GLN A 143 25.89 10.63 2.66
CA GLN A 143 25.65 11.01 4.06
C GLN A 143 24.54 12.06 4.20
N SER A 144 24.38 12.95 3.22
CA SER A 144 23.31 13.96 3.21
C SER A 144 21.92 13.31 3.25
N PHE A 145 21.77 12.13 2.65
CA PHE A 145 20.54 11.34 2.65
C PHE A 145 20.52 10.20 3.68
N ARG A 146 21.63 9.93 4.37
CA ARG A 146 21.75 8.89 5.41
C ARG A 146 21.32 7.49 4.96
N GLY A 147 21.44 7.19 3.66
CA GLY A 147 20.94 5.93 3.08
C GLY A 147 19.42 5.73 3.21
N GLN A 148 18.67 6.80 3.49
CA GLN A 148 17.22 6.72 3.66
C GLN A 148 16.52 6.78 2.30
N ARG A 149 15.54 5.88 2.13
CA ARG A 149 14.69 5.81 0.94
C ARG A 149 13.36 6.47 1.22
N VAL A 150 12.96 7.41 0.37
CA VAL A 150 11.69 8.14 0.55
C VAL A 150 10.61 7.57 -0.40
N HIS A 151 9.62 6.90 0.18
CA HIS A 151 8.46 6.33 -0.52
C HIS A 151 7.25 7.24 -0.36
N VAL A 152 6.33 7.21 -1.33
CA VAL A 152 5.08 8.00 -1.26
C VAL A 152 3.87 7.11 -1.43
N PHE A 153 3.01 7.09 -0.41
CA PHE A 153 1.67 6.51 -0.46
C PHE A 153 0.66 7.60 -0.78
N SER A 154 -0.01 7.46 -1.91
CA SER A 154 -1.08 8.34 -2.32
C SER A 154 -2.43 7.66 -2.20
N PHE A 155 -3.42 8.36 -1.66
CA PHE A 155 -4.79 7.88 -1.56
C PHE A 155 -5.77 8.95 -2.04
N PRO A 156 -6.99 8.60 -2.49
CA PRO A 156 -7.97 9.59 -2.93
C PRO A 156 -8.35 10.56 -1.80
N TYR A 157 -8.34 11.87 -2.08
CA TYR A 157 -8.67 12.88 -1.08
C TYR A 157 -10.09 12.71 -0.50
N LEU A 158 -11.04 12.22 -1.32
CA LEU A 158 -12.41 11.92 -0.90
C LEU A 158 -12.45 10.80 0.15
N GLU A 159 -11.51 9.85 0.08
CA GLU A 159 -11.41 8.72 1.00
C GLU A 159 -10.58 9.02 2.24
N LYS A 160 -10.11 10.27 2.43
CA LYS A 160 -9.20 10.59 3.53
C LYS A 160 -9.77 10.22 4.90
N THR A 161 -11.08 10.30 5.11
CA THR A 161 -11.73 9.93 6.38
C THR A 161 -12.35 8.52 6.37
N ASN A 162 -12.20 7.78 5.27
CA ASN A 162 -12.73 6.43 5.13
C ASN A 162 -11.71 5.41 5.66
N VAL A 163 -11.69 5.27 6.99
CA VAL A 163 -10.79 4.35 7.71
C VAL A 163 -10.88 2.92 7.19
N LEU A 164 -12.07 2.50 6.75
CA LEU A 164 -12.35 1.15 6.30
C LEU A 164 -11.58 0.80 5.02
N LEU A 165 -11.54 1.71 4.04
CA LEU A 165 -10.82 1.53 2.79
C LEU A 165 -9.30 1.55 2.93
N HIS A 166 -8.75 2.00 4.07
CA HIS A 166 -7.31 2.01 4.26
C HIS A 166 -6.68 0.61 4.42
N SER A 167 -7.47 -0.47 4.51
CA SER A 167 -6.92 -1.82 4.35
C SER A 167 -6.27 -2.05 2.98
N VAL A 168 -6.63 -1.26 1.96
CA VAL A 168 -6.00 -1.26 0.61
C VAL A 168 -4.53 -0.87 0.67
N ILE A 169 -4.10 -0.16 1.71
CA ILE A 169 -2.66 0.12 1.93
C ILE A 169 -1.86 -1.18 2.02
N GLY A 170 -2.48 -2.28 2.46
CA GLY A 170 -1.85 -3.60 2.45
C GLY A 170 -1.54 -4.12 1.04
N HIS A 171 -2.42 -3.85 0.05
CA HIS A 171 -2.14 -4.16 -1.36
C HIS A 171 -0.93 -3.39 -1.85
N GLU A 172 -0.92 -2.10 -1.57
CA GLU A 172 0.15 -1.20 -1.96
C GLU A 172 1.52 -1.56 -1.34
N ILE A 173 1.53 -2.00 -0.07
CA ILE A 173 2.71 -2.61 0.58
C ILE A 173 3.12 -3.90 -0.16
N GLY A 174 2.15 -4.68 -0.63
CA GLY A 174 2.37 -5.89 -1.40
C GLY A 174 3.17 -5.68 -2.68
N HIS A 175 3.02 -4.54 -3.36
CA HIS A 175 3.85 -4.21 -4.53
C HIS A 175 5.34 -4.15 -4.20
N PHE A 176 5.72 -3.79 -2.97
CA PHE A 176 7.12 -3.80 -2.54
C PHE A 176 7.65 -5.22 -2.36
N TYR A 177 6.90 -6.07 -1.66
CA TYR A 177 7.26 -7.47 -1.52
C TYR A 177 7.27 -8.21 -2.86
N TYR A 178 6.39 -7.83 -3.79
CA TYR A 178 6.42 -8.33 -5.16
C TYR A 178 7.76 -8.02 -5.84
N ARG A 179 8.31 -6.80 -5.72
CA ARG A 179 9.63 -6.48 -6.29
C ARG A 179 10.75 -7.33 -5.70
N ILE A 180 10.74 -7.53 -4.37
CA ILE A 180 11.72 -8.41 -3.71
C ILE A 180 11.60 -9.84 -4.25
N TRP A 181 10.39 -10.36 -4.35
CA TRP A 181 10.13 -11.68 -4.92
C TRP A 181 10.58 -11.75 -6.38
N GLU A 182 10.27 -10.76 -7.19
CA GLU A 182 10.64 -10.67 -8.59
C GLU A 182 12.16 -10.71 -8.79
N GLU A 183 12.95 -10.13 -7.89
CA GLU A 183 14.41 -10.18 -7.98
C GLU A 183 15.02 -11.53 -7.52
N SER A 184 14.22 -12.38 -6.86
CA SER A 184 14.67 -13.69 -6.37
C SER A 184 15.08 -14.66 -7.49
N SER A 185 15.90 -15.65 -7.15
CA SER A 185 16.25 -16.75 -8.07
C SER A 185 15.03 -17.57 -8.49
N GLU A 186 14.10 -17.76 -7.57
CA GLU A 186 12.90 -18.56 -7.68
C GLU A 186 11.95 -17.94 -8.70
N ALA A 187 11.65 -16.65 -8.59
CA ALA A 187 10.82 -15.93 -9.55
C ALA A 187 11.46 -15.87 -10.95
N ARG A 188 12.78 -15.68 -11.02
CA ARG A 188 13.52 -15.70 -12.30
C ARG A 188 13.43 -17.06 -12.99
N LYS A 189 13.62 -18.15 -12.24
CA LYS A 189 13.47 -19.51 -12.76
C LYS A 189 12.04 -19.76 -13.25
N LEU A 190 11.05 -19.43 -12.43
CA LEU A 190 9.63 -19.59 -12.78
C LEU A 190 9.26 -18.84 -14.06
N ARG A 191 9.67 -17.57 -14.19
CA ARG A 191 9.42 -16.78 -15.42
C ARG A 191 10.09 -17.37 -16.65
N HIS A 192 11.29 -17.92 -16.52
CA HIS A 192 11.97 -18.59 -17.62
C HIS A 192 11.19 -19.83 -18.10
N GLU A 193 10.73 -20.66 -17.17
CA GLU A 193 9.92 -21.85 -17.45
C GLU A 193 8.57 -21.48 -18.10
N GLN A 194 7.91 -20.45 -17.59
CA GLN A 194 6.65 -19.95 -18.13
C GLN A 194 6.79 -19.36 -19.53
N ASN A 195 7.85 -18.58 -19.77
CA ASN A 195 8.14 -18.04 -21.11
C ASN A 195 8.39 -19.17 -22.12
N ALA A 196 9.15 -20.20 -21.74
CA ALA A 196 9.37 -21.38 -22.58
C ALA A 196 8.06 -22.14 -22.87
N SER A 197 7.19 -22.27 -21.86
CA SER A 197 5.87 -22.90 -21.97
C SER A 197 4.94 -22.14 -22.93
N LEU A 198 4.83 -20.81 -22.77
CA LEU A 198 4.04 -19.95 -23.65
C LEU A 198 4.61 -19.93 -25.08
N SER A 199 5.93 -19.80 -25.23
CA SER A 199 6.60 -19.89 -26.53
C SER A 199 6.26 -21.18 -27.26
N THR A 200 6.28 -22.31 -26.54
CA THR A 200 5.97 -23.62 -27.11
C THR A 200 4.49 -23.72 -27.48
N HIS A 201 3.59 -23.22 -26.63
CA HIS A 201 2.16 -23.18 -26.90
C HIS A 201 1.83 -22.38 -28.16
N TYR A 202 2.28 -21.13 -28.25
CA TYR A 202 1.94 -20.26 -29.37
C TYR A 202 2.61 -20.64 -30.68
N ARG A 203 3.82 -21.24 -30.65
CA ARG A 203 4.42 -21.83 -31.86
C ARG A 203 3.60 -23.00 -32.40
N ARG A 204 2.99 -23.80 -31.52
CA ARG A 204 2.08 -24.89 -31.94
C ARG A 204 0.77 -24.36 -32.48
N GLN A 205 0.25 -23.27 -31.92
CA GLN A 205 -0.99 -22.64 -32.38
C GLN A 205 -0.81 -21.90 -33.71
N TYR A 206 0.36 -21.30 -33.95
CA TYR A 206 0.69 -20.51 -35.15
C TYR A 206 1.95 -21.05 -35.86
N PRO A 207 1.99 -22.31 -36.33
CA PRO A 207 3.20 -22.95 -36.83
C PRO A 207 3.75 -22.33 -38.13
N ARG A 208 2.94 -21.52 -38.82
CA ARG A 208 3.31 -20.83 -40.08
C ARG A 208 3.52 -19.32 -39.91
N ASP A 209 3.27 -18.77 -38.72
CA ASP A 209 3.35 -17.34 -38.44
C ASP A 209 4.16 -17.10 -37.16
N MET A 210 5.48 -17.19 -37.32
CA MET A 210 6.42 -17.08 -36.20
C MET A 210 6.40 -15.70 -35.53
N MET A 211 6.11 -14.64 -36.29
CA MET A 211 6.00 -13.29 -35.76
C MET A 211 4.76 -13.17 -34.86
N LYS A 212 3.61 -13.69 -35.30
CA LYS A 212 2.41 -13.75 -34.47
C LYS A 212 2.63 -14.60 -33.22
N ALA A 213 3.26 -15.76 -33.34
CA ALA A 213 3.59 -16.60 -32.18
C ALA A 213 4.46 -15.86 -31.15
N TYR A 214 5.47 -15.12 -31.63
CA TYR A 214 6.34 -14.29 -30.79
C TYR A 214 5.54 -13.19 -30.07
N ASN A 215 4.76 -12.41 -30.82
CA ASN A 215 3.96 -11.31 -30.25
C ASN A 215 2.95 -11.81 -29.20
N GLN A 216 2.32 -12.96 -29.44
CA GLN A 216 1.40 -13.57 -28.46
C GLN A 216 2.12 -14.06 -27.22
N THR A 217 3.36 -14.55 -27.36
CA THR A 217 4.19 -14.94 -26.21
C THR A 217 4.55 -13.73 -25.36
N GLU A 218 4.98 -12.62 -25.99
CA GLU A 218 5.28 -11.38 -25.26
C GLU A 218 4.05 -10.82 -24.54
N GLU A 219 2.89 -10.82 -25.22
CA GLU A 219 1.63 -10.38 -24.65
C GLU A 219 1.21 -11.27 -23.47
N GLY A 220 1.31 -12.59 -23.61
CA GLY A 220 1.03 -13.55 -22.55
C GLY A 220 1.94 -13.38 -21.33
N MET A 221 3.23 -13.06 -21.54
CA MET A 221 4.15 -12.75 -20.45
C MET A 221 3.77 -11.47 -19.70
N LYS A 222 3.29 -10.42 -20.39
CA LYS A 222 2.80 -9.20 -19.74
C LYS A 222 1.53 -9.44 -18.94
N VAL A 223 0.63 -10.29 -19.44
CA VAL A 223 -0.55 -10.74 -18.69
C VAL A 223 -0.12 -11.46 -17.40
N LEU A 224 0.81 -12.42 -17.49
CA LEU A 224 1.33 -13.12 -16.31
C LEU A 224 1.95 -12.16 -15.29
N GLU A 225 2.77 -11.22 -15.75
CA GLU A 225 3.37 -10.19 -14.90
C GLU A 225 2.31 -9.34 -14.18
N GLY A 226 1.29 -8.89 -14.90
CA GLY A 226 0.15 -8.18 -14.32
C GLY A 226 -0.60 -9.02 -13.29
N MET A 227 -0.86 -10.30 -13.58
CA MET A 227 -1.50 -11.23 -12.65
C MET A 227 -0.67 -11.43 -11.38
N TYR A 228 0.63 -11.69 -11.51
CA TYR A 228 1.50 -11.81 -10.34
C TYR A 228 1.53 -10.54 -9.53
N ARG A 229 1.79 -9.39 -10.15
CA ARG A 229 1.90 -8.11 -9.45
C ARG A 229 0.65 -7.82 -8.62
N GLU A 230 -0.54 -7.91 -9.21
CA GLU A 230 -1.79 -7.54 -8.52
C GLU A 230 -2.20 -8.58 -7.47
N ILE A 231 -2.20 -9.87 -7.83
CA ILE A 231 -2.69 -10.91 -6.92
C ILE A 231 -1.70 -11.17 -5.79
N PHE A 232 -0.39 -11.12 -6.04
CA PHE A 232 0.62 -11.16 -4.98
C PHE A 232 0.36 -10.04 -3.97
N SER A 233 0.10 -8.83 -4.48
CA SER A 233 -0.14 -7.65 -3.66
C SER A 233 -1.41 -7.79 -2.84
N ASP A 234 -2.49 -8.32 -3.42
CA ASP A 234 -3.71 -8.67 -2.70
C ASP A 234 -3.49 -9.70 -1.59
N ILE A 235 -2.67 -10.73 -1.83
CA ILE A 235 -2.33 -11.74 -0.82
C ILE A 235 -1.56 -11.08 0.34
N CYS A 236 -0.61 -10.18 0.05
CA CYS A 236 0.07 -9.38 1.08
C CYS A 236 -0.92 -8.52 1.87
N GLY A 237 -1.84 -7.82 1.19
CA GLY A 237 -2.85 -7.01 1.85
C GLY A 237 -3.77 -7.83 2.75
N TYR A 238 -4.17 -9.01 2.28
CA TYR A 238 -4.91 -9.98 3.07
C TYR A 238 -4.10 -10.50 4.26
N GLN A 239 -2.78 -10.70 4.11
CA GLN A 239 -1.92 -11.14 5.20
C GLN A 239 -1.81 -10.09 6.33
N LEU A 240 -1.81 -8.81 5.97
CA LEU A 240 -1.69 -7.68 6.92
C LEU A 240 -3.04 -7.27 7.55
N PHE A 241 -4.13 -7.32 6.79
CA PHE A 241 -5.44 -6.81 7.21
C PHE A 241 -6.54 -7.86 7.29
N GLY A 242 -6.25 -9.11 6.91
CA GLY A 242 -7.20 -10.21 6.95
C GLY A 242 -8.41 -9.96 6.04
N PRO A 243 -9.62 -10.39 6.45
CA PRO A 243 -10.83 -10.20 5.66
C PRO A 243 -11.17 -8.73 5.34
N SER A 244 -10.63 -7.74 6.06
CA SER A 244 -10.77 -6.32 5.71
C SER A 244 -10.26 -5.98 4.31
N MET A 245 -9.32 -6.77 3.78
CA MET A 245 -8.86 -6.62 2.40
C MET A 245 -9.95 -7.03 1.39
N LEU A 246 -10.69 -8.11 1.66
CA LEU A 246 -11.81 -8.54 0.80
C LEU A 246 -12.94 -7.51 0.79
N PHE A 247 -13.28 -6.96 1.96
CA PHE A 247 -14.27 -5.88 2.04
C PHE A 247 -13.89 -4.69 1.18
N ALA A 248 -12.66 -4.22 1.29
CA ALA A 248 -12.23 -3.05 0.55
C ALA A 248 -12.11 -3.30 -0.96
N LEU A 249 -11.70 -4.50 -1.39
CA LEU A 249 -11.72 -4.85 -2.82
C LEU A 249 -13.14 -4.91 -3.39
N GLU A 250 -14.11 -5.42 -2.64
CA GLU A 250 -15.51 -5.44 -3.08
C GLU A 250 -16.06 -4.01 -3.21
N ASP A 251 -15.73 -3.12 -2.28
CA ASP A 251 -16.15 -1.71 -2.34
C ASP A 251 -15.48 -0.96 -3.51
N ILE A 252 -14.19 -1.23 -3.79
CA ILE A 252 -13.49 -0.67 -4.96
C ILE A 252 -14.05 -1.22 -6.27
N ALA A 253 -14.41 -2.51 -6.32
CA ALA A 253 -14.91 -3.16 -7.53
C ALA A 253 -16.21 -2.53 -8.07
N VAL A 254 -16.94 -1.77 -7.24
CA VAL A 254 -18.11 -0.98 -7.65
C VAL A 254 -17.75 0.11 -8.67
N PHE A 255 -16.53 0.65 -8.60
CA PHE A 255 -16.07 1.75 -9.46
C PHE A 255 -15.28 1.29 -10.69
N GLU A 256 -14.88 0.02 -10.72
CA GLU A 256 -14.03 -0.53 -11.77
C GLU A 256 -14.81 -1.41 -12.74
N ALA A 257 -14.28 -1.57 -13.97
CA ALA A 257 -14.76 -2.60 -14.87
C ALA A 257 -14.31 -3.98 -14.33
N SER A 258 -15.06 -4.51 -13.37
CA SER A 258 -14.70 -5.67 -12.53
C SER A 258 -14.38 -6.95 -13.30
N CYS A 259 -14.81 -7.06 -14.56
CA CYS A 259 -14.59 -8.18 -15.48
C CYS A 259 -13.77 -7.78 -16.73
N ALA A 260 -13.01 -6.68 -16.72
CA ALA A 260 -12.26 -6.25 -17.88
C ALA A 260 -11.10 -7.19 -18.21
N ARG A 261 -10.92 -7.50 -19.50
CA ARG A 261 -9.86 -8.39 -19.98
C ARG A 261 -8.47 -7.75 -19.79
N PRO A 262 -7.46 -8.51 -19.34
CA PRO A 262 -6.06 -8.08 -19.36
C PRO A 262 -5.59 -7.73 -20.78
N SER A 263 -5.14 -6.49 -20.96
CA SER A 263 -4.64 -5.95 -22.23
C SER A 263 -3.85 -4.66 -21.97
N SER A 264 -3.22 -4.11 -23.00
CA SER A 264 -2.58 -2.79 -22.92
C SER A 264 -3.52 -1.67 -22.46
N GLN A 265 -4.83 -1.75 -22.73
CA GLN A 265 -5.82 -0.76 -22.29
C GLN A 265 -6.13 -0.85 -20.79
N THR A 266 -6.00 -2.04 -20.21
CA THR A 266 -6.20 -2.31 -18.78
C THR A 266 -4.88 -2.44 -18.04
N HIS A 267 -3.77 -2.01 -18.65
CA HIS A 267 -2.41 -2.18 -18.13
C HIS A 267 -2.08 -3.62 -17.71
N TYR A 268 -2.70 -4.58 -18.38
CA TYR A 268 -2.57 -6.03 -18.13
C TYR A 268 -3.06 -6.48 -16.74
N TYR A 269 -3.83 -5.65 -16.04
CA TYR A 269 -4.37 -6.03 -14.74
C TYR A 269 -5.40 -7.16 -14.88
N PRO A 270 -5.37 -8.18 -13.99
CA PRO A 270 -6.45 -9.15 -13.91
C PRO A 270 -7.77 -8.48 -13.50
N PRO A 271 -8.92 -9.02 -13.92
CA PRO A 271 -10.21 -8.50 -13.49
C PRO A 271 -10.32 -8.47 -11.96
N THR A 272 -10.84 -7.37 -11.39
CA THR A 272 -10.99 -7.22 -9.93
C THR A 272 -11.86 -8.31 -9.32
N LYS A 273 -12.89 -8.77 -10.03
CA LYS A 273 -13.71 -9.91 -9.59
C LYS A 273 -12.92 -11.24 -9.54
N TYR A 274 -11.97 -11.43 -10.47
CA TYR A 274 -11.06 -12.58 -10.44
C TYR A 274 -10.07 -12.51 -9.26
N ARG A 275 -9.57 -11.31 -8.94
CA ARG A 275 -8.72 -11.06 -7.76
C ARG A 275 -9.45 -11.42 -6.46
N ILE A 276 -10.69 -10.93 -6.29
CA ILE A 276 -11.57 -11.29 -5.17
C ILE A 276 -11.80 -12.79 -5.10
N ARG A 277 -12.09 -13.44 -6.24
CA ARG A 277 -12.27 -14.90 -6.32
C ARG A 277 -11.08 -15.65 -5.77
N LEU A 278 -9.86 -15.29 -6.17
CA LEU A 278 -8.67 -16.00 -5.72
C LEU A 278 -8.43 -15.82 -4.22
N LEU A 279 -8.60 -14.60 -3.69
CA LEU A 279 -8.53 -14.39 -2.25
C LEU A 279 -9.58 -15.23 -1.50
N TYR A 280 -10.83 -15.22 -1.97
CA TYR A 280 -11.94 -15.96 -1.37
C TYR A 280 -11.75 -17.49 -1.42
N GLU A 281 -11.32 -18.03 -2.55
CA GLU A 281 -11.22 -19.49 -2.75
C GLU A 281 -9.89 -20.08 -2.27
N LYS A 282 -8.80 -19.31 -2.30
CA LYS A 282 -7.44 -19.83 -2.07
C LYS A 282 -6.78 -19.33 -0.79
N VAL A 283 -7.06 -18.09 -0.37
CA VAL A 283 -6.38 -17.46 0.76
C VAL A 283 -7.23 -17.48 2.03
N LEU A 284 -8.52 -17.14 1.92
CA LEU A 284 -9.50 -17.20 3.00
C LEU A 284 -9.48 -18.59 3.69
N PRO A 285 -9.48 -19.74 3.00
CA PRO A 285 -9.43 -21.04 3.69
C PRO A 285 -8.22 -21.26 4.61
N LEU A 286 -7.12 -20.54 4.39
CA LEU A 286 -5.86 -20.69 5.12
C LEU A 286 -5.78 -19.82 6.39
N GLY A 287 -6.68 -18.85 6.55
CA GLY A 287 -6.63 -17.89 7.65
C GLY A 287 -7.39 -18.33 8.91
N SER A 288 -7.06 -17.70 10.04
CA SER A 288 -7.68 -17.96 11.34
C SER A 288 -9.15 -17.51 11.44
N HIS A 289 -9.62 -16.64 10.55
CA HIS A 289 -10.97 -16.05 10.57
C HIS A 289 -12.10 -17.07 10.39
N ARG A 290 -11.83 -18.33 10.01
CA ARG A 290 -12.82 -19.41 10.16
C ARG A 290 -13.36 -19.48 11.59
N ARG A 291 -12.57 -19.08 12.59
CA ARG A 291 -13.00 -18.95 13.99
C ARG A 291 -14.13 -17.93 14.18
N LEU A 292 -14.23 -16.88 13.36
CA LEU A 292 -15.38 -15.95 13.40
C LEU A 292 -16.68 -16.62 12.98
N LEU A 293 -16.62 -17.53 12.01
CA LEU A 293 -17.77 -18.30 11.55
C LEU A 293 -18.12 -19.43 12.53
N LEU A 294 -17.10 -20.04 13.13
CA LEU A 294 -17.26 -21.15 14.08
C LEU A 294 -17.57 -20.69 15.51
N GLY A 295 -17.32 -19.42 15.84
CA GLY A 295 -17.46 -18.83 17.17
C GLY A 295 -18.89 -18.70 17.71
N GLY A 296 -19.89 -19.20 16.96
CA GLY A 296 -21.29 -19.26 17.39
C GLY A 296 -22.22 -18.28 16.67
N ASN A 297 -23.48 -18.28 17.09
CA ASN A 297 -24.55 -17.43 16.53
C ASN A 297 -24.52 -16.01 17.11
N THR A 298 -23.37 -15.34 17.02
CA THR A 298 -23.26 -13.92 17.42
C THR A 298 -23.75 -13.01 16.31
N GLU A 299 -24.14 -11.78 16.65
CA GLU A 299 -24.53 -10.77 15.65
C GLU A 299 -23.36 -10.46 14.69
N CYS A 300 -22.14 -10.35 15.23
CA CYS A 300 -20.91 -10.18 14.44
C CYS A 300 -20.74 -11.32 13.40
N SER A 301 -20.85 -12.58 13.84
CA SER A 301 -20.71 -13.75 12.96
C SER A 301 -21.78 -13.77 11.86
N LYS A 302 -23.01 -13.35 12.17
CA LYS A 302 -24.10 -13.26 11.19
C LYS A 302 -23.77 -12.28 10.06
N TYR A 303 -23.34 -11.06 10.36
CA TYR A 303 -23.03 -10.06 9.33
C TYR A 303 -21.77 -10.42 8.54
N PHE A 304 -20.78 -11.05 9.18
CA PHE A 304 -19.62 -11.56 8.48
C PHE A 304 -19.97 -12.73 7.53
N ALA A 305 -20.81 -13.67 7.97
CA ALA A 305 -21.29 -14.77 7.13
C ALA A 305 -22.10 -14.26 5.94
N ALA A 306 -23.03 -13.32 6.16
CA ALA A 306 -23.82 -12.70 5.10
C ALA A 306 -22.94 -11.99 4.05
N PHE A 307 -21.84 -11.36 4.47
CA PHE A 307 -20.87 -10.80 3.53
C PHE A 307 -20.18 -11.87 2.69
N LEU A 308 -19.72 -12.97 3.29
CA LEU A 308 -19.10 -14.06 2.54
C LEU A 308 -20.09 -14.73 1.56
N GLU A 309 -21.36 -14.87 1.96
CA GLU A 309 -22.43 -15.33 1.08
C GLU A 309 -22.67 -14.37 -0.09
N SER A 310 -22.63 -13.06 0.16
CA SER A 310 -22.72 -12.04 -0.89
C SER A 310 -21.58 -12.15 -1.90
N ILE A 311 -20.33 -12.31 -1.43
CA ILE A 311 -19.19 -12.57 -2.32
C ILE A 311 -19.42 -13.86 -3.12
N ALA A 312 -19.79 -14.96 -2.46
CA ALA A 312 -20.00 -16.23 -3.13
C ALA A 312 -21.09 -16.14 -4.22
N SER A 313 -22.16 -15.40 -3.94
CA SER A 313 -23.24 -15.12 -4.89
C SER A 313 -22.77 -14.29 -6.07
N ASP A 314 -22.03 -13.20 -5.83
CA ASP A 314 -21.47 -12.38 -6.91
C ASP A 314 -20.54 -13.23 -7.80
N LEU A 315 -19.67 -14.02 -7.19
CA LEU A 315 -18.74 -14.90 -7.89
C LEU A 315 -19.39 -16.09 -8.63
N ALA A 316 -20.71 -16.29 -8.55
CA ALA A 316 -21.39 -17.42 -9.18
C ALA A 316 -21.54 -17.27 -10.71
N ASP A 317 -21.63 -16.04 -11.25
CA ASP A 317 -21.84 -15.80 -12.69
C ASP A 317 -20.64 -16.15 -13.58
N ARG A 318 -19.44 -16.20 -12.98
CA ARG A 318 -18.16 -16.49 -13.61
C ARG A 318 -17.81 -15.56 -14.78
N GLU A 319 -18.33 -14.33 -14.82
CA GLU A 319 -18.02 -13.37 -15.88
C GLU A 319 -16.53 -13.01 -15.93
N ASP A 320 -15.87 -12.98 -14.77
CA ASP A 320 -14.42 -12.82 -14.63
C ASP A 320 -13.64 -13.96 -15.29
N LEU A 321 -14.09 -15.21 -15.13
CA LEU A 321 -13.48 -16.36 -15.78
C LEU A 321 -13.73 -16.39 -17.28
N LYS A 322 -14.89 -15.90 -17.74
CA LYS A 322 -15.18 -15.72 -19.17
C LYS A 322 -14.24 -14.68 -19.79
N ALA A 323 -13.97 -13.58 -19.09
CA ALA A 323 -13.02 -12.56 -19.54
C ALA A 323 -11.58 -13.10 -19.71
N LEU A 324 -11.25 -14.17 -18.99
CA LEU A 324 -9.96 -14.88 -19.05
C LEU A 324 -9.97 -16.13 -19.95
N ALA A 325 -11.09 -16.48 -20.58
CA ALA A 325 -11.23 -17.75 -21.30
C ALA A 325 -10.22 -17.91 -22.45
N ASP A 326 -9.93 -16.83 -23.18
CA ASP A 326 -8.93 -16.82 -24.26
C ASP A 326 -7.48 -16.79 -23.76
N LEU A 327 -7.28 -16.52 -22.47
CA LEU A 327 -5.98 -16.49 -21.77
C LEU A 327 -5.80 -17.78 -20.96
N HIS A 328 -6.34 -18.89 -21.48
CA HIS A 328 -6.37 -20.17 -20.78
C HIS A 328 -4.96 -20.63 -20.36
N LYS A 329 -3.96 -20.44 -21.23
CA LYS A 329 -2.61 -20.91 -20.95
C LYS A 329 -1.91 -20.06 -19.88
N GLU A 330 -2.04 -18.75 -19.94
CA GLU A 330 -1.54 -17.82 -18.92
C GLU A 330 -2.20 -18.09 -17.58
N THR A 331 -3.53 -18.18 -17.56
CA THR A 331 -4.31 -18.43 -16.34
C THR A 331 -3.93 -19.77 -15.71
N GLN A 332 -3.74 -20.82 -16.51
CA GLN A 332 -3.26 -22.12 -16.05
C GLN A 332 -1.87 -21.99 -15.41
N LEU A 333 -0.91 -21.39 -16.10
CA LEU A 333 0.47 -21.25 -15.61
C LEU A 333 0.53 -20.44 -14.32
N PHE A 334 -0.26 -19.37 -14.22
CA PHE A 334 -0.39 -18.59 -12.99
C PHE A 334 -0.97 -19.42 -11.85
N GLN A 335 -2.07 -20.16 -12.09
CA GLN A 335 -2.69 -21.00 -11.06
C GLN A 335 -1.77 -22.12 -10.56
N GLU A 336 -0.96 -22.70 -11.44
CA GLU A 336 0.07 -23.69 -11.08
C GLU A 336 1.14 -23.08 -10.15
N ALA A 337 1.48 -21.81 -10.33
CA ALA A 337 2.48 -21.10 -9.52
C ALA A 337 1.92 -20.47 -8.24
N LEU A 338 0.61 -20.26 -8.15
CA LEU A 338 -0.06 -19.55 -7.06
C LEU A 338 0.26 -20.11 -5.66
N PRO A 339 0.34 -21.44 -5.41
CA PRO A 339 0.73 -21.96 -4.10
C PRO A 339 2.11 -21.46 -3.64
N ALA A 340 3.10 -21.43 -4.54
CA ALA A 340 4.45 -20.95 -4.22
C ALA A 340 4.46 -19.45 -3.91
N VAL A 341 3.61 -18.66 -4.59
CA VAL A 341 3.41 -17.24 -4.29
C VAL A 341 2.83 -17.06 -2.88
N ILE A 342 1.78 -17.81 -2.54
CA ILE A 342 1.16 -17.77 -1.21
C ILE A 342 2.18 -18.14 -0.13
N ASP A 343 2.95 -19.20 -0.33
CA ASP A 343 3.97 -19.66 0.62
C ASP A 343 5.06 -18.60 0.81
N PHE A 344 5.51 -17.97 -0.27
CA PHE A 344 6.47 -16.86 -0.20
C PHE A 344 5.93 -15.71 0.63
N VAL A 345 4.69 -15.25 0.36
CA VAL A 345 4.09 -14.14 1.11
C VAL A 345 3.98 -14.49 2.59
N ARG A 346 3.52 -15.69 2.94
CA ARG A 346 3.40 -16.13 4.33
C ARG A 346 4.74 -16.23 5.07
N ALA A 347 5.83 -16.51 4.33
CA ALA A 347 7.17 -16.57 4.90
C ALA A 347 7.79 -15.19 5.14
N HIS A 348 7.40 -14.17 4.37
CA HIS A 348 8.05 -12.85 4.38
C HIS A 348 7.19 -11.72 4.93
N VAL A 349 5.86 -11.88 4.96
CA VAL A 349 4.91 -10.88 5.46
C VAL A 349 4.37 -11.33 6.82
N PRO A 350 4.55 -10.53 7.89
CA PRO A 350 4.11 -10.91 9.22
C PRO A 350 2.59 -11.14 9.32
N THR A 351 2.20 -12.17 10.06
CA THR A 351 0.80 -12.59 10.27
C THR A 351 0.16 -12.02 11.55
N LYS A 352 0.93 -11.27 12.36
CA LYS A 352 0.61 -10.88 13.74
C LYS A 352 -0.44 -9.77 13.89
N TYR A 353 -1.00 -9.27 12.79
CA TYR A 353 -1.79 -8.04 12.84
C TYR A 353 -3.29 -8.27 13.08
N VAL A 354 -3.82 -9.48 12.83
CA VAL A 354 -5.26 -9.78 12.94
C VAL A 354 -5.54 -10.88 13.96
N HIS A 355 -6.21 -10.51 15.03
CA HIS A 355 -6.68 -11.33 16.14
C HIS A 355 -8.19 -11.52 16.04
N VAL A 356 -8.59 -12.43 15.17
CA VAL A 356 -10.01 -12.66 14.84
C VAL A 356 -10.88 -13.02 16.04
N GLU A 357 -10.30 -13.57 17.10
CA GLU A 357 -10.99 -13.96 18.33
C GLU A 357 -11.53 -12.78 19.16
N ILE A 358 -10.94 -11.59 19.04
CA ILE A 358 -11.39 -10.41 19.82
C ILE A 358 -12.48 -9.61 19.10
N VAL A 359 -12.61 -9.77 17.79
CA VAL A 359 -13.48 -8.96 16.93
C VAL A 359 -14.96 -8.95 17.35
N PRO A 360 -15.59 -10.06 17.78
CA PRO A 360 -16.98 -10.01 18.26
C PRO A 360 -17.18 -9.04 19.43
N ARG A 361 -16.23 -8.97 20.37
CA ARG A 361 -16.29 -8.04 21.51
C ARG A 361 -16.09 -6.59 21.08
N LEU A 362 -15.23 -6.35 20.08
CA LEU A 362 -15.08 -5.03 19.49
C LEU A 362 -16.37 -4.60 18.78
N PHE A 363 -17.00 -5.53 18.04
CA PHE A 363 -18.29 -5.29 17.39
C PHE A 363 -19.38 -4.90 18.42
N ASP A 364 -19.45 -5.58 19.56
CA ASP A 364 -20.41 -5.25 20.63
C ASP A 364 -20.18 -3.83 21.19
N LYS A 365 -18.91 -3.43 21.42
CA LYS A 365 -18.58 -2.05 21.82
C LYS A 365 -19.03 -1.01 20.78
N LEU A 366 -18.88 -1.28 19.48
CA LEU A 366 -19.39 -0.38 18.43
C LEU A 366 -20.91 -0.26 18.48
N ASN A 367 -21.61 -1.35 18.80
CA ASN A 367 -23.06 -1.37 18.99
C ASN A 367 -23.51 -0.45 20.12
N GLU A 368 -22.71 -0.34 21.17
CA GLU A 368 -22.89 0.57 22.30
C GLU A 368 -22.37 1.99 22.02
N SER A 369 -21.93 2.28 20.79
CA SER A 369 -21.30 3.55 20.40
C SER A 369 -20.04 3.89 21.19
N ILE A 370 -19.30 2.86 21.63
CA ILE A 370 -18.04 2.99 22.38
C ILE A 370 -16.85 2.80 21.43
N PRO A 371 -15.81 3.65 21.50
CA PRO A 371 -14.56 3.41 20.80
C PRO A 371 -13.93 2.05 21.15
N ILE A 372 -13.38 1.39 20.14
CA ILE A 372 -12.75 0.06 20.20
C ILE A 372 -11.23 0.14 20.28
N ASN A 373 -10.70 1.14 20.99
CA ASN A 373 -9.26 1.35 21.16
C ASN A 373 -8.59 0.34 22.10
N GLU A 374 -9.35 -0.27 23.01
CA GLU A 374 -8.81 -1.18 24.01
C GLU A 374 -9.76 -2.33 24.30
N LEU A 375 -9.18 -3.44 24.76
CA LEU A 375 -9.87 -4.60 25.26
C LEU A 375 -9.08 -5.18 26.44
N ASP A 376 -9.75 -5.39 27.57
CA ASP A 376 -9.14 -5.92 28.81
C ASP A 376 -7.89 -5.15 29.28
N GLY A 377 -7.88 -3.83 29.06
CA GLY A 377 -6.76 -2.96 29.42
C GLY A 377 -5.58 -3.00 28.44
N GLU A 378 -5.67 -3.76 27.35
CA GLU A 378 -4.65 -3.80 26.29
C GLU A 378 -5.12 -3.02 25.05
N PRO A 379 -4.21 -2.34 24.34
CA PRO A 379 -4.52 -1.62 23.11
C PRO A 379 -4.88 -2.60 21.99
N VAL A 380 -5.86 -2.23 21.16
CA VAL A 380 -6.30 -3.04 20.01
C VAL A 380 -5.55 -2.64 18.75
N GLY A 381 -5.08 -3.63 17.98
CA GLY A 381 -4.37 -3.39 16.72
C GLY A 381 -5.23 -2.75 15.63
N MET A 382 -4.61 -2.00 14.73
CA MET A 382 -5.29 -1.33 13.61
C MET A 382 -6.12 -2.28 12.74
N SER A 383 -5.58 -3.45 12.40
CA SER A 383 -6.28 -4.39 11.52
C SER A 383 -7.53 -4.98 12.18
N ASP A 384 -7.52 -5.19 13.50
CA ASP A 384 -8.67 -5.65 14.28
C ASP A 384 -9.76 -4.58 14.37
N ILE A 385 -9.36 -3.32 14.58
CA ILE A 385 -10.26 -2.16 14.57
C ILE A 385 -10.96 -2.03 13.21
N ILE A 386 -10.20 -2.13 12.11
CA ILE A 386 -10.75 -2.03 10.76
C ILE A 386 -11.69 -3.20 10.46
N LEU A 387 -11.33 -4.42 10.85
CA LEU A 387 -12.18 -5.61 10.61
C LEU A 387 -13.51 -5.51 11.36
N ALA A 388 -13.47 -5.14 12.65
CA ALA A 388 -14.69 -4.89 13.42
C ALA A 388 -15.54 -3.78 12.78
N GLY A 389 -14.89 -2.71 12.32
CA GLY A 389 -15.53 -1.61 11.61
C GLY A 389 -16.24 -2.04 10.33
N TRP A 390 -15.61 -2.89 9.49
CA TRP A 390 -16.22 -3.39 8.26
C TRP A 390 -17.45 -4.27 8.53
N ILE A 391 -17.37 -5.16 9.52
CA ILE A 391 -18.51 -6.03 9.88
C ILE A 391 -19.65 -5.16 10.43
N PHE A 392 -19.35 -4.15 11.24
CA PHE A 392 -20.35 -3.21 11.75
C PHE A 392 -20.93 -2.33 10.64
N HIS A 393 -20.14 -1.93 9.65
CA HIS A 393 -20.63 -1.22 8.48
C HIS A 393 -21.66 -2.04 7.70
N ARG A 394 -21.47 -3.36 7.54
CA ARG A 394 -22.48 -4.24 6.95
C ARG A 394 -23.78 -4.29 7.76
N LYS A 395 -23.69 -4.25 9.09
CA LYS A 395 -24.88 -4.09 9.95
C LYS A 395 -25.60 -2.78 9.63
N ILE A 396 -24.87 -1.67 9.55
CA ILE A 396 -25.46 -0.35 9.25
C ILE A 396 -26.18 -0.39 7.89
N THR A 397 -25.52 -0.90 6.84
CA THR A 397 -26.09 -1.01 5.49
C THR A 397 -27.35 -1.88 5.46
N ALA A 398 -27.40 -2.94 6.26
CA ALA A 398 -28.55 -3.85 6.30
C ALA A 398 -29.75 -3.33 7.12
N CYS A 399 -29.51 -2.45 8.10
CA CYS A 399 -30.54 -2.06 9.09
C CYS A 399 -31.11 -0.66 8.89
N TYR A 400 -30.39 0.25 8.21
CA TYR A 400 -30.78 1.66 8.14
C TYR A 400 -31.19 2.08 6.72
N GLN A 401 -32.19 2.97 6.65
CA GLN A 401 -32.59 3.64 5.42
C GLN A 401 -31.54 4.68 5.01
N LYS A 402 -31.62 5.20 3.78
CA LYS A 402 -30.59 6.05 3.17
C LYS A 402 -30.16 7.26 4.04
N ASP A 403 -31.11 7.98 4.65
CA ASP A 403 -30.79 9.18 5.44
C ASP A 403 -30.15 8.83 6.79
N ASP A 404 -30.67 7.80 7.46
CA ASP A 404 -30.10 7.29 8.72
C ASP A 404 -28.73 6.66 8.49
N TYR A 405 -28.53 5.98 7.36
CA TYR A 405 -27.26 5.37 6.96
C TYR A 405 -26.11 6.37 6.99
N ILE A 406 -26.30 7.57 6.42
CA ILE A 406 -25.24 8.60 6.38
C ILE A 406 -24.83 8.99 7.80
N THR A 407 -25.81 9.21 8.67
CA THR A 407 -25.56 9.58 10.07
C THR A 407 -24.83 8.46 10.81
N GLN A 408 -25.29 7.21 10.66
CA GLN A 408 -24.67 6.05 11.31
C GLN A 408 -23.25 5.80 10.78
N TYR A 409 -23.02 5.95 9.48
CA TYR A 409 -21.68 5.84 8.89
C TYR A 409 -20.73 6.94 9.41
N GLN A 410 -21.20 8.18 9.57
CA GLN A 410 -20.40 9.26 10.16
C GLN A 410 -20.06 8.98 11.63
N ILE A 411 -20.98 8.39 12.39
CA ILE A 411 -20.73 7.96 13.76
C ILE A 411 -19.66 6.86 13.77
N LEU A 412 -19.80 5.83 12.93
CA LEU A 412 -18.81 4.76 12.80
C LEU A 412 -17.43 5.30 12.43
N SER A 413 -17.32 6.15 11.40
CA SER A 413 -16.04 6.75 10.99
C SER A 413 -15.36 7.51 12.14
N ARG A 414 -16.12 8.31 12.90
CA ARG A 414 -15.59 9.01 14.08
C ARG A 414 -15.15 8.06 15.19
N LEU A 415 -15.90 7.00 15.45
CA LEU A 415 -15.53 5.97 16.43
C LEU A 415 -14.23 5.27 16.01
N LEU A 416 -14.09 4.88 14.74
CA LEU A 416 -12.89 4.22 14.24
C LEU A 416 -11.67 5.13 14.28
N LEU A 417 -11.78 6.39 13.85
CA LEU A 417 -10.68 7.37 13.94
C LEU A 417 -10.24 7.60 15.40
N LYS A 418 -11.19 7.74 16.34
CA LYS A 418 -10.89 7.83 17.77
C LYS A 418 -10.25 6.54 18.29
N SER A 419 -10.73 5.39 17.83
CA SER A 419 -10.24 4.07 18.25
C SER A 419 -8.78 3.89 17.87
N LEU A 420 -8.43 4.19 16.62
CA LEU A 420 -7.05 4.20 16.16
C LEU A 420 -6.21 5.14 17.01
N TYR A 421 -6.52 6.44 17.04
CA TYR A 421 -5.67 7.39 17.76
C TYR A 421 -5.45 7.03 19.25
N SER A 422 -6.54 6.66 19.94
CA SER A 422 -6.46 6.32 21.37
C SER A 422 -5.73 5.01 21.62
N SER A 423 -5.86 4.03 20.73
CA SER A 423 -5.14 2.76 20.85
C SER A 423 -3.63 2.95 20.67
N TYR A 424 -3.23 3.83 19.75
CA TYR A 424 -1.82 4.15 19.53
C TYR A 424 -1.21 4.80 20.77
N ILE A 425 -1.87 5.83 21.32
CA ILE A 425 -1.41 6.50 22.55
C ILE A 425 -1.33 5.50 23.70
N HIS A 426 -2.31 4.59 23.82
CA HIS A 426 -2.31 3.58 24.86
C HIS A 426 -1.13 2.62 24.73
N ALA A 427 -0.84 2.15 23.51
CA ALA A 427 0.32 1.31 23.24
C ALA A 427 1.66 2.01 23.59
N ASP A 428 1.80 3.27 23.18
CA ASP A 428 2.99 4.08 23.47
C ASP A 428 3.16 4.31 24.99
N TYR A 429 2.07 4.61 25.70
CA TYR A 429 2.07 4.74 27.16
C TYR A 429 2.50 3.45 27.87
N ILE A 430 2.00 2.29 27.44
CA ILE A 430 2.40 0.99 27.99
C ILE A 430 3.90 0.76 27.76
N GLN A 431 4.41 1.05 26.57
CA GLN A 431 5.83 0.90 26.24
C GLN A 431 6.70 1.84 27.09
N TRP A 432 6.33 3.11 27.21
CA TRP A 432 7.01 4.08 28.05
C TRP A 432 7.06 3.61 29.51
N ARG A 433 5.92 3.19 30.07
CA ARG A 433 5.84 2.71 31.46
C ARG A 433 6.73 1.50 31.70
N ARG A 434 6.72 0.51 30.80
CA ARG A 434 7.61 -0.66 30.88
C ARG A 434 9.09 -0.25 30.89
N SER A 435 9.46 0.74 30.10
CA SER A 435 10.83 1.27 30.06
C SER A 435 11.24 2.00 31.34
N ALA A 436 10.30 2.73 31.97
CA ALA A 436 10.53 3.48 33.21
C ALA A 436 10.68 2.55 34.42
N ASP A 437 9.93 1.45 34.45
CA ASP A 437 9.93 0.48 35.56
C ASP A 437 11.15 -0.48 35.51
N GLY A 438 12.15 -0.22 34.65
CA GLY A 438 13.36 -1.05 34.54
C GLY A 438 13.11 -2.45 33.97
N TYR A 439 11.93 -2.71 33.40
CA TYR A 439 11.72 -3.93 32.64
C TYR A 439 12.54 -3.85 31.35
N PRO A 440 13.36 -4.87 31.03
CA PRO A 440 14.09 -4.87 29.77
C PRO A 440 13.07 -4.78 28.63
N LEU A 441 13.20 -3.73 27.81
CA LEU A 441 12.46 -3.60 26.57
C LEU A 441 12.67 -4.89 25.76
N LYS A 442 11.57 -5.55 25.35
CA LYS A 442 11.67 -6.59 24.34
C LYS A 442 12.20 -5.92 23.08
N ALA A 443 13.42 -6.30 22.69
CA ALA A 443 14.08 -5.85 21.47
C ALA A 443 13.28 -6.26 20.23
#